data_AF-A0A2V5PPS7-F1
#
_entry.id   AF-A0A2V5PPS7-F1
#
_cell.length_a   1.000
_cell.length_b   1.000
_cell.length_c   1.000
_cell.angle_alpha   90.00
_cell.angle_beta   90.00
_cell.angle_gamma   90.00
#
_symmetry.space_group_name_H-M   'P 1'
#
loop_
_entity.id
_entity.type
_entity.pdbx_description
1 polymer ?
#
loop_
_entity_poly.entity_id
_entity_poly.type
_entity_poly.pdbx_seq_one_letter_code
_entity_poly.pdbx_strand_id
1 'polypeptide(L)'
;MKKLGDSLPVIGVPAIYRMRLAGVITSLFGGLLTRVNNEHSLRLLNHKVVDCYKAMAILTLNALVLYAGLELAARSTFEIRNLISSPAQQLVGEGKPREKVSYYSSQDWAERYWYEYRLSTKERYYPYVGWRRAPFKGKFIEIDQNGVRVTPGADCSAKSFKVFAFGESSMWGTGSPNWGTITAILQKGLEKLRQGPVCVMNFAESAYVSTQDVIMLLMQLRSGNIPDWVLFYSIGGDIPAAYQSGRAGLPANLDEIAARFERRREPPT
;
A
#
# COMPACT_ATOMS: atom_id res chain seq x y z
N MET A 1 49.10 -21.53 7.01
CA MET A 1 48.97 -22.91 7.56
C MET A 1 47.57 -23.00 8.16
N LYS A 2 46.65 -23.87 7.78
CA LYS A 2 46.70 -25.14 7.07
C LYS A 2 45.37 -25.29 6.30
N LYS A 3 45.44 -25.46 4.97
CA LYS A 3 44.37 -25.93 4.09
C LYS A 3 44.19 -27.45 4.30
N LEU A 4 42.96 -27.91 4.31
CA LEU A 4 42.49 -29.28 3.98
C LEU A 4 41.03 -29.09 3.52
N GLY A 5 40.57 -29.45 2.31
CA GLY A 5 40.81 -30.69 1.55
C GLY A 5 40.05 -31.80 2.29
N ASP A 6 38.91 -32.33 1.84
CA ASP A 6 38.61 -32.92 0.53
C ASP A 6 37.08 -33.11 0.39
N SER A 7 36.47 -32.66 -0.70
CA SER A 7 36.13 -33.43 -1.91
C SER A 7 35.23 -34.65 -1.65
N LEU A 8 33.91 -34.44 -1.84
CA LEU A 8 32.90 -35.50 -2.01
C LEU A 8 32.51 -35.59 -3.50
N PRO A 9 32.24 -36.80 -4.02
CA PRO A 9 32.37 -37.11 -5.43
C PRO A 9 31.15 -36.63 -6.23
N VAL A 10 31.43 -35.85 -7.26
CA VAL A 10 30.50 -35.51 -8.33
C VAL A 10 30.32 -36.78 -9.19
N ILE A 11 29.21 -37.48 -8.96
CA ILE A 11 28.79 -38.59 -9.80
C ILE A 11 28.37 -38.01 -11.15
N GLY A 12 29.21 -38.27 -12.16
CA GLY A 12 28.98 -37.90 -13.53
C GLY A 12 27.77 -38.62 -14.11
N VAL A 13 26.86 -37.83 -14.67
CA VAL A 13 25.91 -38.30 -15.68
C VAL A 13 26.15 -37.43 -16.92
N PRO A 14 26.29 -38.02 -18.12
CA PRO A 14 26.83 -37.32 -19.29
C PRO A 14 25.89 -36.23 -19.78
N ALA A 15 26.47 -35.09 -20.17
CA ALA A 15 25.80 -34.03 -20.91
C ALA A 15 25.37 -34.54 -22.29
N ILE A 16 24.16 -35.05 -22.41
CA ILE A 16 23.54 -35.37 -23.72
C ILE A 16 22.07 -34.96 -23.67
N TYR A 17 21.79 -33.68 -23.95
CA TYR A 17 20.59 -33.26 -24.68
C TYR A 17 20.80 -31.85 -25.27
N ARG A 18 21.82 -31.68 -26.11
CA ARG A 18 21.77 -30.71 -27.22
C ARG A 18 21.45 -31.50 -28.48
N MET A 19 20.21 -31.93 -28.59
CA MET A 19 19.74 -32.60 -29.80
C MET A 19 19.56 -31.54 -30.90
N ARG A 20 20.45 -31.63 -31.88
CA ARG A 20 20.48 -30.87 -33.12
C ARG A 20 19.10 -30.91 -33.80
N LEU A 21 18.37 -29.81 -33.79
CA LEU A 21 17.23 -29.58 -34.69
C LEU A 21 17.72 -29.14 -36.09
N ALA A 22 18.76 -29.79 -36.61
CA ALA A 22 19.36 -29.51 -37.90
C ALA A 22 19.62 -30.79 -38.74
N GLY A 23 19.16 -31.96 -38.26
CA GLY A 23 19.48 -33.26 -38.88
C GLY A 23 18.33 -33.99 -39.56
N VAL A 24 17.08 -33.53 -39.44
CA VAL A 24 15.91 -34.22 -40.04
C VAL A 24 15.41 -33.54 -41.32
N ILE A 25 15.85 -32.30 -41.60
CA ILE A 25 15.47 -31.60 -42.83
C ILE A 25 16.38 -32.00 -44.02
N THR A 26 17.58 -32.53 -43.77
CA THR A 26 18.58 -32.78 -44.83
C THR A 26 18.48 -34.15 -45.50
N SER A 27 17.82 -35.14 -44.89
CA SER A 27 17.66 -36.48 -45.50
C SER A 27 16.37 -36.65 -46.33
N LEU A 28 15.38 -35.76 -46.17
CA LEU A 28 14.20 -35.72 -47.05
C LEU A 28 14.43 -34.87 -48.32
N PHE A 29 15.44 -33.99 -48.34
CA PHE A 29 15.78 -33.20 -49.53
C PHE A 29 16.85 -33.84 -50.43
N GLY A 30 17.69 -34.75 -49.92
CA GLY A 30 18.74 -35.40 -50.71
C GLY A 30 18.24 -36.45 -51.71
N GLY A 31 17.08 -37.06 -51.44
CA GLY A 31 16.49 -38.10 -52.30
C GLY A 31 15.61 -37.59 -53.44
N LEU A 32 15.29 -36.29 -53.48
CA LEU A 32 14.39 -35.72 -54.48
C LEU A 32 15.10 -34.93 -55.59
N LEU A 33 16.44 -34.85 -55.55
CA LEU A 33 17.22 -34.02 -56.48
C LEU A 33 17.82 -34.78 -57.67
N THR A 34 17.64 -36.09 -57.78
CA THR A 34 18.14 -36.85 -58.95
C THR A 34 17.10 -37.10 -60.05
N ARG A 35 15.94 -36.45 -60.00
CA ARG A 35 14.91 -36.63 -61.04
C ARG A 35 14.10 -35.38 -61.36
N VAL A 36 14.75 -34.24 -61.57
CA VAL A 36 14.08 -33.07 -62.16
C VAL A 36 15.01 -32.39 -63.16
N ASN A 37 15.07 -32.95 -64.37
CA ASN A 37 15.78 -32.34 -65.49
C ASN A 37 14.80 -31.60 -66.42
N ASN A 38 13.88 -30.82 -65.84
CA ASN A 38 12.89 -30.07 -66.59
C ASN A 38 12.67 -28.71 -65.92
N GLU A 39 13.08 -27.62 -66.58
CA GLU A 39 12.97 -26.24 -66.07
C GLU A 39 11.54 -25.88 -65.62
N HIS A 40 10.55 -26.53 -66.22
CA HIS A 40 9.13 -26.36 -65.90
C HIS A 40 8.78 -26.81 -64.47
N SER A 41 9.41 -27.87 -63.96
CA SER A 41 9.17 -28.42 -62.62
C SER A 41 9.84 -27.59 -61.52
N LEU A 42 10.99 -26.96 -61.81
CA LEU A 42 11.66 -26.01 -60.90
C LEU A 42 10.85 -24.71 -60.73
N ARG A 43 10.27 -24.20 -61.82
CA ARG A 43 9.35 -23.05 -61.75
C ARG A 43 8.11 -23.34 -60.92
N LEU A 44 7.50 -24.52 -61.10
CA LEU A 44 6.35 -24.97 -60.30
C LEU A 44 6.69 -25.15 -58.80
N LEU A 45 7.89 -25.66 -58.49
CA LEU A 45 8.36 -25.79 -57.11
C LEU A 45 8.59 -24.41 -56.46
N ASN A 46 9.17 -23.47 -57.21
CA ASN A 46 9.43 -22.10 -56.76
C ASN A 46 8.12 -21.35 -56.46
N HIS A 47 7.10 -21.49 -57.31
CA HIS A 47 5.77 -20.90 -57.06
C HIS A 47 5.12 -21.48 -55.79
N LYS A 48 5.15 -22.80 -55.60
CA LYS A 48 4.59 -23.44 -54.39
C LYS A 48 5.30 -23.02 -53.09
N VAL A 49 6.62 -22.84 -53.13
CA VAL A 49 7.40 -22.35 -51.97
C VAL A 49 7.05 -20.90 -51.65
N VAL A 50 6.95 -20.05 -52.67
CA VAL A 50 6.54 -18.64 -52.50
C VAL A 50 5.12 -18.53 -51.96
N ASP A 51 4.19 -19.35 -52.45
CA ASP A 51 2.81 -19.35 -51.98
C ASP A 51 2.68 -19.88 -50.54
N CYS A 52 3.47 -20.90 -50.18
CA CYS A 52 3.54 -21.41 -48.81
C CYS A 52 4.13 -20.36 -47.85
N TYR A 53 5.20 -19.66 -48.27
CA TYR A 53 5.77 -18.55 -47.50
C TYR A 53 4.75 -17.42 -47.30
N LYS A 54 4.03 -17.01 -48.36
CA LYS A 54 2.98 -15.99 -48.27
C LYS A 54 1.88 -16.41 -47.30
N ALA A 55 1.40 -17.65 -47.38
CA ALA A 55 0.38 -18.18 -46.47
C ALA A 55 0.86 -18.15 -45.02
N MET A 56 2.07 -18.63 -44.75
CA MET A 56 2.66 -18.62 -43.40
C MET A 56 2.89 -17.20 -42.87
N ALA A 57 3.37 -16.29 -43.72
CA ALA A 57 3.57 -14.89 -43.35
C ALA A 57 2.25 -14.18 -43.03
N ILE A 58 1.19 -14.42 -43.81
CA ILE A 58 -0.15 -13.87 -43.56
C ILE A 58 -0.73 -14.43 -42.26
N LEU A 59 -0.63 -15.74 -42.03
CA LEU A 59 -1.10 -16.36 -40.79
C LEU A 59 -0.34 -15.83 -39.56
N THR A 60 0.97 -15.70 -39.67
CA THR A 60 1.82 -15.17 -38.58
C THR A 60 1.49 -13.72 -38.29
N LEU A 61 1.36 -12.88 -39.33
CA LEU A 61 1.00 -11.48 -39.18
C LEU A 61 -0.38 -11.32 -38.52
N ASN A 62 -1.38 -12.09 -38.97
CA ASN A 62 -2.73 -12.05 -38.41
C ASN A 62 -2.75 -12.51 -36.95
N ALA A 63 -1.97 -13.53 -36.59
CA ALA A 63 -1.84 -13.96 -35.19
C ALA A 63 -1.21 -12.89 -34.30
N LEU A 64 -0.18 -12.18 -34.79
CA LEU A 64 0.45 -11.07 -34.05
C LEU A 64 -0.48 -9.87 -33.89
N VAL A 65 -1.23 -9.52 -34.94
CA VAL A 65 -2.23 -8.44 -34.90
C VAL A 65 -3.34 -8.78 -33.90
N LEU A 66 -3.85 -10.02 -33.92
CA LEU A 66 -4.86 -10.48 -32.98
C LEU A 66 -4.33 -10.43 -31.53
N TYR A 67 -3.11 -10.91 -31.29
CA TYR A 67 -2.48 -10.87 -29.98
C TYR A 67 -2.33 -9.43 -29.45
N ALA A 68 -1.82 -8.52 -30.29
CA ALA A 68 -1.69 -7.11 -29.93
C ALA A 68 -3.05 -6.46 -29.63
N GLY A 69 -4.08 -6.78 -30.42
CA GLY A 69 -5.45 -6.32 -30.18
C GLY A 69 -6.03 -6.81 -28.85
N LEU A 70 -5.81 -8.09 -28.52
CA LEU A 70 -6.25 -8.67 -27.25
C LEU A 70 -5.53 -8.05 -26.04
N GLU A 71 -4.22 -7.84 -26.13
CA GLU A 71 -3.45 -7.13 -25.09
C GLU A 71 -3.95 -5.69 -24.89
N LEU A 72 -4.22 -4.98 -25.99
CA LEU A 72 -4.71 -3.60 -25.91
C LEU A 72 -6.11 -3.56 -25.30
N ALA A 73 -6.99 -4.50 -25.67
CA ALA A 73 -8.32 -4.64 -25.09
C ALA A 73 -8.27 -5.01 -23.60
N ALA A 74 -7.39 -5.92 -23.20
CA ALA A 74 -7.19 -6.29 -21.80
C ALA A 74 -6.68 -5.10 -20.97
N ARG A 75 -5.71 -4.34 -21.48
CA ARG A 75 -5.22 -3.12 -20.81
C ARG A 75 -6.30 -2.04 -20.74
N SER A 76 -7.03 -1.84 -21.82
CA SER A 76 -8.11 -0.84 -21.88
C SER A 76 -9.24 -1.19 -20.93
N THR A 77 -9.63 -2.46 -20.83
CA THR A 77 -10.64 -2.91 -19.86
C THR A 77 -10.14 -2.80 -18.42
N PHE A 78 -8.84 -3.04 -18.15
CA PHE A 78 -8.28 -2.84 -16.82
C PHE A 78 -8.20 -1.35 -16.44
N GLU A 79 -7.80 -0.47 -17.37
CA GLU A 79 -7.77 0.98 -17.15
C GLU A 79 -9.18 1.56 -17.02
N ILE A 80 -10.12 1.17 -17.88
CA ILE A 80 -11.54 1.56 -17.77
C ILE A 80 -12.14 1.02 -16.47
N ARG A 81 -11.83 -0.22 -16.10
CA ARG A 81 -12.22 -0.77 -14.80
C ARG A 81 -11.59 0.03 -13.67
N ASN A 82 -10.34 0.46 -13.74
CA ASN A 82 -9.71 1.29 -12.70
C ASN A 82 -10.27 2.72 -12.65
N LEU A 83 -10.69 3.27 -13.79
CA LEU A 83 -11.34 4.58 -13.89
C LEU A 83 -12.78 4.55 -13.36
N ILE A 84 -13.54 3.51 -13.69
CA ILE A 84 -14.92 3.28 -13.20
C ILE A 84 -14.90 2.78 -11.74
N SER A 85 -13.94 1.93 -11.39
CA SER A 85 -13.65 1.50 -10.01
C SER A 85 -12.67 2.48 -9.39
N SER A 86 -13.04 3.75 -9.30
CA SER A 86 -12.29 4.68 -8.46
C SER A 86 -12.11 4.04 -7.06
N PRO A 87 -10.90 4.06 -6.46
CA PRO A 87 -10.71 3.64 -5.07
C PRO A 87 -11.58 4.43 -4.09
N ALA A 88 -12.06 5.61 -4.52
CA ALA A 88 -13.00 6.43 -3.80
C ALA A 88 -14.43 5.85 -3.72
N GLN A 89 -14.84 4.98 -4.66
CA GLN A 89 -16.17 4.35 -4.68
C GLN A 89 -16.22 3.09 -3.82
N GLN A 90 -15.08 2.39 -3.67
CA GLN A 90 -14.97 1.13 -2.93
C GLN A 90 -14.23 1.34 -1.62
N LEU A 91 -14.57 2.40 -0.91
CA LEU A 91 -14.12 2.61 0.46
C LEU A 91 -14.83 1.60 1.36
N VAL A 92 -14.10 0.58 1.79
CA VAL A 92 -14.55 -0.44 2.75
C VAL A 92 -15.19 0.26 3.97
N GLY A 93 -16.53 0.37 4.01
CA GLY A 93 -17.24 0.88 5.18
C GLY A 93 -18.32 1.94 4.99
N GLU A 94 -18.87 2.19 3.79
CA GLU A 94 -20.16 2.91 3.73
C GLU A 94 -21.20 2.23 4.63
N GLY A 95 -21.72 2.98 5.61
CA GLY A 95 -22.82 2.52 6.44
C GLY A 95 -22.46 1.69 7.67
N LYS A 96 -21.22 1.78 8.17
CA LYS A 96 -20.90 1.29 9.53
C LYS A 96 -21.88 1.93 10.55
N PRO A 97 -22.30 1.21 11.61
CA PRO A 97 -23.26 1.74 12.59
C PRO A 97 -22.89 3.12 13.16
N ARG A 98 -21.59 3.40 13.32
CA ARG A 98 -21.08 4.69 13.78
C ARG A 98 -21.32 5.87 12.84
N GLU A 99 -21.52 5.63 11.54
CA GLU A 99 -21.81 6.71 10.59
C GLU A 99 -23.29 7.10 10.62
N LYS A 100 -24.14 6.21 11.15
CA LYS A 100 -25.61 6.32 11.14
C LYS A 100 -26.22 6.71 12.48
N VAL A 101 -25.41 7.00 13.51
CA VAL A 101 -25.93 7.47 14.80
C VAL A 101 -26.68 8.79 14.62
N SER A 102 -27.77 8.96 15.38
CA SER A 102 -28.72 10.07 15.22
C SER A 102 -28.10 11.46 15.34
N TYR A 103 -26.97 11.60 16.05
CA TYR A 103 -26.22 12.85 16.09
C TYR A 103 -25.89 13.39 14.69
N TYR A 104 -25.54 12.51 13.75
CA TYR A 104 -25.12 12.91 12.40
C TYR A 104 -26.26 13.26 11.46
N SER A 105 -27.51 12.85 11.74
CA SER A 105 -28.63 13.12 10.84
C SER A 105 -28.96 14.62 10.73
N SER A 106 -28.58 15.42 11.73
CA SER A 106 -28.77 16.87 11.73
C SER A 106 -27.52 17.65 11.35
N GLN A 107 -26.41 16.99 10.99
CA GLN A 107 -25.14 17.64 10.68
C GLN A 107 -24.93 17.68 9.17
N ASP A 108 -24.96 18.88 8.59
CA ASP A 108 -24.73 19.11 7.16
C ASP A 108 -23.34 18.63 6.68
N TRP A 109 -22.37 18.55 7.59
CA TRP A 109 -21.01 18.10 7.32
C TRP A 109 -20.81 16.58 7.41
N ALA A 110 -21.74 15.82 8.00
CA ALA A 110 -21.49 14.44 8.40
C ALA A 110 -21.19 13.48 7.25
N GLU A 111 -21.99 13.51 6.19
CA GLU A 111 -21.82 12.62 5.03
C GLU A 111 -20.43 12.81 4.43
N ARG A 112 -20.06 14.07 4.17
CA ARG A 112 -18.75 14.41 3.61
C ARG A 112 -17.61 14.10 4.58
N TYR A 113 -17.80 14.31 5.88
CA TYR A 113 -16.82 13.93 6.90
C TYR A 113 -16.52 12.43 6.85
N TRP A 114 -17.55 11.57 6.81
CA TRP A 114 -17.34 10.11 6.80
C TRP A 114 -16.71 9.63 5.50
N TYR A 115 -17.07 10.24 4.36
CA TYR A 115 -16.38 10.04 3.10
C TYR A 115 -14.88 10.38 3.20
N GLU A 116 -14.54 11.55 3.75
CA GLU A 116 -13.15 11.96 3.97
C GLU A 116 -12.43 11.07 4.98
N TYR A 117 -13.12 10.63 6.04
CA TYR A 117 -12.56 9.74 7.05
C TYR A 117 -12.06 8.46 6.39
N ARG A 118 -12.91 7.83 5.57
CA ARG A 118 -12.55 6.62 4.83
C ARG A 118 -11.34 6.83 3.92
N LEU A 119 -11.28 7.94 3.18
CA LEU A 119 -10.12 8.28 2.34
C LEU A 119 -8.83 8.52 3.15
N SER A 120 -8.96 9.07 4.36
CA SER A 120 -7.82 9.41 5.23
C SER A 120 -7.23 8.22 6.00
N THR A 121 -7.79 7.01 5.86
CA THR A 121 -7.33 5.81 6.59
C THR A 121 -6.04 5.19 6.05
N LYS A 122 -5.48 5.71 4.95
CA LYS A 122 -4.22 5.19 4.40
C LYS A 122 -3.09 5.40 5.41
N GLU A 123 -2.53 4.31 5.92
CA GLU A 123 -1.42 4.32 6.88
C GLU A 123 -0.05 4.24 6.17
N ARG A 124 0.98 4.72 6.86
CA ARG A 124 2.39 4.58 6.53
C ARG A 124 3.13 4.09 7.76
N TYR A 125 4.15 3.25 7.55
CA TYR A 125 5.03 2.87 8.64
C TYR A 125 5.68 4.12 9.26
N TYR A 126 5.66 4.19 10.58
CA TYR A 126 6.34 5.23 11.34
C TYR A 126 7.26 4.58 12.37
N PRO A 127 8.55 4.93 12.42
CA PRO A 127 9.51 4.28 13.31
C PRO A 127 9.04 4.19 14.76
N TYR A 128 9.22 3.03 15.38
CA TYR A 128 8.96 2.70 16.80
C TYR A 128 7.50 2.73 17.26
N VAL A 129 6.62 3.51 16.63
CA VAL A 129 5.18 3.56 16.95
C VAL A 129 4.32 2.84 15.92
N GLY A 130 4.93 2.15 14.96
CA GLY A 130 4.24 1.29 14.01
C GLY A 130 3.70 2.06 12.80
N TRP A 131 2.69 2.90 12.98
CA TRP A 131 2.00 3.55 11.87
C TRP A 131 1.57 4.97 12.19
N ARG A 132 1.47 5.82 11.16
CA ARG A 132 0.64 7.03 11.17
C ARG A 132 -0.11 7.14 9.86
N ARG A 133 -1.20 7.91 9.82
CA ARG A 133 -1.88 8.21 8.56
C ARG A 133 -0.99 8.98 7.60
N ALA A 134 -1.19 8.73 6.31
CA ALA A 134 -0.60 9.51 5.24
C ALA A 134 -1.18 10.94 5.22
N PRO A 135 -0.43 11.91 4.66
CA PRO A 135 -0.94 13.27 4.49
C PRO A 135 -2.24 13.26 3.70
N PHE A 136 -3.21 14.05 4.15
CA PHE A 136 -4.55 14.09 3.59
C PHE A 136 -5.13 15.48 3.75
N LYS A 137 -5.78 16.01 2.72
CA LYS A 137 -6.40 17.34 2.74
C LYS A 137 -7.86 17.25 2.27
N GLY A 138 -8.76 17.21 3.23
CA GLY A 138 -10.21 17.29 3.04
C GLY A 138 -10.78 18.60 3.57
N LYS A 139 -12.10 18.75 3.49
CA LYS A 139 -12.84 19.90 4.04
C LYS A 139 -12.99 19.82 5.56
N PHE A 140 -13.10 18.61 6.10
CA PHE A 140 -13.35 18.36 7.52
C PHE A 140 -12.22 17.59 8.22
N ILE A 141 -11.36 16.91 7.46
CA ILE A 141 -10.17 16.23 7.97
C ILE A 141 -8.94 16.74 7.23
N GLU A 142 -7.91 17.12 7.97
CA GLU A 142 -6.61 17.49 7.43
C GLU A 142 -5.52 16.84 8.27
N ILE A 143 -4.58 16.20 7.59
CA ILE A 143 -3.45 15.47 8.15
C ILE A 143 -2.21 16.01 7.46
N ASP A 144 -1.27 16.52 8.25
CA ASP A 144 -0.06 17.16 7.75
C ASP A 144 0.94 16.15 7.14
N GLN A 145 2.09 16.67 6.70
CA GLN A 145 3.15 15.86 6.10
C GLN A 145 3.78 14.84 7.07
N ASN A 146 3.63 15.04 8.38
CA ASN A 146 4.14 14.17 9.43
C ASN A 146 3.11 13.12 9.91
N GLY A 147 1.92 13.08 9.28
CA GLY A 147 0.83 12.21 9.72
C GLY A 147 0.12 12.70 10.99
N VAL A 148 0.29 13.97 11.35
CA VAL A 148 -0.36 14.61 12.50
C VAL A 148 -1.65 15.24 12.01
N ARG A 149 -2.76 14.99 12.72
CA ARG A 149 -4.02 15.66 12.41
C ARG A 149 -3.92 17.15 12.78
N VAL A 150 -4.27 18.02 11.85
CA VAL A 150 -4.16 19.47 12.03
C VAL A 150 -5.14 19.96 13.10
N THR A 151 -4.63 20.75 14.03
CA THR A 151 -5.42 21.52 15.00
C THR A 151 -5.64 22.94 14.46
N PRO A 152 -6.87 23.34 14.11
CA PRO A 152 -7.13 24.70 13.61
C PRO A 152 -6.77 25.77 14.64
N GLY A 153 -6.12 26.84 14.19
CA GLY A 153 -5.69 27.96 15.04
C GLY A 153 -4.32 27.78 15.71
N ALA A 154 -3.74 26.57 15.69
CA ALA A 154 -2.43 26.33 16.26
C ALA A 154 -1.34 27.17 15.57
N ASP A 155 -0.66 28.02 16.34
CA ASP A 155 0.57 28.69 15.95
C ASP A 155 1.72 27.94 16.61
N CYS A 156 2.50 27.21 15.82
CA CYS A 156 3.62 26.39 16.29
C CYS A 156 5.00 27.04 16.10
N SER A 157 5.06 28.38 16.22
CA SER A 157 6.32 29.11 16.29
C SER A 157 7.17 28.74 17.52
N ALA A 158 8.44 29.18 17.51
CA ALA A 158 9.38 28.90 18.60
C ALA A 158 8.98 29.52 19.95
N LYS A 159 8.09 30.53 19.95
CA LYS A 159 7.64 31.24 21.16
C LYS A 159 6.31 30.71 21.71
N SER A 160 5.72 29.72 21.04
CA SER A 160 4.39 29.22 21.39
C SER A 160 4.41 28.41 22.66
N PHE A 161 3.35 28.54 23.47
CA PHE A 161 3.07 27.57 24.50
C PHE A 161 2.60 26.26 23.86
N LYS A 162 3.44 25.23 23.94
CA LYS A 162 3.24 23.96 23.25
C LYS A 162 2.57 22.94 24.15
N VAL A 163 1.49 22.35 23.65
CA VAL A 163 0.81 21.23 24.29
C VAL A 163 0.84 20.04 23.35
N PHE A 164 1.36 18.92 23.83
CA PHE A 164 1.29 17.65 23.09
C PHE A 164 0.15 16.82 23.64
N ALA A 165 -0.79 16.45 22.77
CA ALA A 165 -1.91 15.60 23.11
C ALA A 165 -1.74 14.20 22.50
N PHE A 166 -1.88 13.17 23.33
CA PHE A 166 -1.68 11.76 23.01
C PHE A 166 -2.93 10.93 23.33
N GLY A 167 -3.07 9.78 22.68
CA GLY A 167 -4.22 8.89 22.88
C GLY A 167 -4.64 8.13 21.63
N GLU A 168 -5.82 7.48 21.70
CA GLU A 168 -6.34 6.67 20.60
C GLU A 168 -7.25 7.45 19.62
N SER A 169 -8.11 6.72 18.88
CA SER A 169 -9.08 7.26 17.93
C SER A 169 -9.98 8.38 18.48
N SER A 170 -10.22 8.39 19.80
CA SER A 170 -10.99 9.41 20.51
C SER A 170 -10.27 10.75 20.50
N MET A 171 -8.99 10.77 20.91
CA MET A 171 -8.15 11.98 20.89
C MET A 171 -7.79 12.39 19.46
N TRP A 172 -7.58 11.42 18.55
CA TRP A 172 -7.45 11.71 17.12
C TRP A 172 -8.68 12.43 16.56
N GLY A 173 -9.87 12.20 17.14
CA GLY A 173 -11.13 12.87 16.80
C GLY A 173 -11.97 12.12 15.76
N THR A 174 -12.01 10.78 15.85
CA THR A 174 -12.89 9.97 14.99
C THR A 174 -14.34 10.34 15.25
N GLY A 175 -15.07 10.67 14.18
CA GLY A 175 -16.42 11.21 14.27
C GLY A 175 -16.53 12.73 14.38
N SER A 176 -15.41 13.46 14.46
CA SER A 176 -15.38 14.91 14.62
C SER A 176 -14.60 15.58 13.50
N PRO A 177 -15.08 16.68 12.89
CA PRO A 177 -14.29 17.54 12.02
C PRO A 177 -13.09 18.16 12.77
N ASN A 178 -12.10 18.69 12.04
CA ASN A 178 -10.90 19.30 12.66
C ASN A 178 -11.23 20.36 13.69
N TRP A 179 -12.28 21.16 13.48
CA TRP A 179 -12.69 22.21 14.41
C TRP A 179 -13.36 21.69 15.70
N GLY A 180 -13.78 20.43 15.71
CA GLY A 180 -14.54 19.80 16.80
C GLY A 180 -13.75 18.73 17.56
N THR A 181 -12.45 18.57 17.28
CA THR A 181 -11.58 17.67 18.05
C THR A 181 -11.31 18.23 19.45
N ILE A 182 -10.94 17.36 20.38
CA ILE A 182 -10.51 17.76 21.74
C ILE A 182 -9.35 18.76 21.64
N THR A 183 -8.39 18.54 20.73
CA THR A 183 -7.25 19.44 20.54
C THR A 183 -7.66 20.82 20.01
N ALA A 184 -8.65 20.91 19.13
CA ALA A 184 -9.15 22.19 18.64
C ALA A 184 -9.92 22.99 19.70
N ILE A 185 -10.67 22.30 20.54
CA ILE A 185 -11.35 22.92 21.69
C ILE A 185 -10.31 23.40 22.70
N LEU A 186 -9.27 22.59 22.98
CA LEU A 186 -8.18 22.94 23.87
C LEU A 186 -7.37 24.14 23.35
N GLN A 187 -7.06 24.18 22.06
CA GLN A 187 -6.39 25.31 21.39
C GLN A 187 -7.16 26.62 21.64
N LYS A 188 -8.45 26.64 21.28
CA LYS A 188 -9.31 27.82 21.48
C LYS A 188 -9.46 28.22 22.95
N GLY A 189 -9.47 27.24 23.86
CA GLY A 189 -9.53 27.49 25.29
C GLY A 189 -8.27 28.16 25.81
N LEU A 190 -7.10 27.62 25.45
CA LEU A 190 -5.80 28.16 25.88
C LEU A 190 -5.51 29.54 25.30
N GLU A 191 -5.90 29.80 24.05
CA GLU A 191 -5.81 31.14 23.43
C GLU A 191 -6.58 32.22 24.21
N LYS A 192 -7.68 31.85 24.89
CA LYS A 192 -8.45 32.78 25.73
C LYS A 192 -7.83 33.00 27.10
N LEU A 193 -7.13 31.98 27.62
CA LEU A 193 -6.59 32.00 28.97
C LEU A 193 -5.15 32.53 29.03
N ARG A 194 -4.43 32.49 27.91
CA ARG A 194 -3.01 32.83 27.85
C ARG A 194 -2.75 34.02 26.93
N GLN A 195 -1.74 34.80 27.30
CA GLN A 195 -1.14 35.78 26.40
C GLN A 195 -0.06 35.09 25.56
N GLY A 196 -0.02 35.41 24.26
CA GLY A 196 0.95 34.86 23.32
C GLY A 196 0.46 33.63 22.54
N PRO A 197 1.26 33.14 21.58
CA PRO A 197 0.85 32.07 20.68
C PRO A 197 0.76 30.72 21.41
N VAL A 198 -0.16 29.87 20.96
CA VAL A 198 -0.42 28.54 21.50
C VAL A 198 -0.34 27.52 20.37
N CYS A 199 0.28 26.37 20.64
CA CYS A 199 0.40 25.26 19.71
C CYS A 199 -0.07 23.96 20.39
N VAL A 200 -1.32 23.55 20.13
CA VAL A 200 -1.80 22.23 20.54
C VAL A 200 -1.60 21.22 19.41
N MET A 201 -0.68 20.28 19.59
CA MET A 201 -0.35 19.25 18.60
C MET A 201 -1.06 17.93 18.92
N ASN A 202 -1.75 17.35 17.93
CA ASN A 202 -2.47 16.09 18.06
C ASN A 202 -1.61 14.89 17.65
N PHE A 203 -0.84 14.35 18.59
CA PHE A 203 -0.01 13.16 18.37
C PHE A 203 -0.77 11.83 18.50
N ALA A 204 -2.06 11.87 18.83
CA ALA A 204 -2.90 10.68 18.87
C ALA A 204 -3.03 10.01 17.50
N GLU A 205 -3.35 8.72 17.51
CA GLU A 205 -3.67 7.94 16.32
C GLU A 205 -4.61 6.78 16.67
N SER A 206 -5.33 6.30 15.67
CA SER A 206 -6.26 5.18 15.82
C SER A 206 -5.52 3.92 16.26
N ALA A 207 -6.09 3.22 17.25
CA ALA A 207 -5.57 1.98 17.83
C ALA A 207 -4.18 2.09 18.49
N TYR A 208 -3.71 3.29 18.80
CA TYR A 208 -2.55 3.47 19.66
C TYR A 208 -2.82 3.04 21.10
N VAL A 209 -1.78 2.54 21.76
CA VAL A 209 -1.74 2.24 23.19
C VAL A 209 -0.78 3.20 23.92
N SER A 210 -0.89 3.28 25.25
CA SER A 210 -0.09 4.16 26.09
C SER A 210 1.43 4.08 25.84
N THR A 211 1.95 2.88 25.54
CA THR A 211 3.38 2.69 25.24
C THR A 211 3.80 3.37 23.93
N GLN A 212 2.96 3.34 22.89
CA GLN A 212 3.22 4.06 21.64
C GLN A 212 3.21 5.58 21.87
N ASP A 213 2.29 6.07 22.70
CA ASP A 213 2.21 7.49 23.07
C ASP A 213 3.49 7.97 23.78
N VAL A 214 3.98 7.21 24.76
CA VAL A 214 5.23 7.53 25.48
C VAL A 214 6.44 7.51 24.54
N ILE A 215 6.52 6.51 23.64
CA ILE A 215 7.59 6.44 22.64
C ILE A 215 7.54 7.67 21.72
N MET A 216 6.35 8.07 21.24
CA MET A 216 6.22 9.28 20.42
C MET A 216 6.68 10.53 21.17
N LEU A 217 6.32 10.69 22.45
CA LEU A 217 6.82 11.79 23.27
C LEU A 217 8.35 11.79 23.32
N LEU A 218 8.98 10.65 23.62
CA LEU A 218 10.44 10.53 23.64
C LEU A 218 11.07 10.91 22.30
N MET A 219 10.46 10.51 21.18
CA MET A 219 10.93 10.88 19.84
C MET A 219 10.84 12.40 19.60
N GLN A 220 9.77 13.06 20.03
CA GLN A 220 9.63 14.52 19.92
C GLN A 220 10.66 15.25 20.80
N LEU A 221 10.82 14.82 22.04
CA LEU A 221 11.81 15.42 22.95
C LEU A 221 13.23 15.27 22.39
N ARG A 222 13.57 14.10 21.85
CA ARG A 222 14.88 13.84 21.23
C ARG A 222 15.15 14.72 20.00
N SER A 223 14.12 15.07 19.23
CA SER A 223 14.28 15.95 18.05
C SER A 223 14.36 17.44 18.40
N GLY A 224 14.26 17.79 19.68
CA GLY A 224 14.22 19.18 20.15
C GLY A 224 12.83 19.81 20.07
N ASN A 225 11.78 19.05 19.72
CA ASN A 225 10.41 19.52 19.81
C ASN A 225 9.89 19.29 21.23
N ILE A 226 10.13 20.27 22.10
CA ILE A 226 9.83 20.19 23.54
C ILE A 226 8.48 20.87 23.83
N PRO A 227 7.51 20.18 24.46
CA PRO A 227 6.25 20.77 24.91
C PRO A 227 6.41 21.44 26.28
N ASP A 228 5.57 22.41 26.57
CA ASP A 228 5.39 22.94 27.92
C ASP A 228 4.41 22.09 28.74
N TRP A 229 3.47 21.43 28.07
CA TRP A 229 2.51 20.54 28.71
C TRP A 229 2.22 19.31 27.85
N VAL A 230 2.01 18.17 28.52
CA VAL A 230 1.67 16.91 27.88
C VAL A 230 0.34 16.40 28.44
N LEU A 231 -0.59 16.07 27.55
CA LEU A 231 -1.89 15.49 27.86
C LEU A 231 -1.96 14.07 27.30
N PHE A 232 -2.06 13.07 28.18
CA PHE A 232 -2.36 11.69 27.80
C PHE A 232 -3.84 11.41 28.02
N TYR A 233 -4.54 11.04 26.95
CA TYR A 233 -5.92 10.54 26.97
C TYR A 233 -5.91 9.13 26.38
N SER A 234 -5.31 8.18 27.10
CA SER A 234 -4.95 6.85 26.59
C SER A 234 -5.35 5.80 27.62
N ILE A 235 -6.55 5.24 27.44
CA ILE A 235 -7.04 4.07 28.21
C ILE A 235 -7.81 3.09 27.31
N GLY A 236 -8.38 3.58 26.20
CA GLY A 236 -9.23 2.77 25.33
C GLY A 236 -8.45 1.78 24.48
N GLY A 237 -7.18 2.06 24.18
CA GLY A 237 -6.31 1.17 23.39
C GLY A 237 -5.68 0.03 24.19
N ASP A 238 -5.21 0.31 25.41
CA ASP A 238 -4.46 -0.66 26.22
C ASP A 238 -5.29 -1.89 26.62
N ILE A 239 -6.57 -1.70 26.97
CA ILE A 239 -7.46 -2.80 27.38
C ILE A 239 -7.68 -3.83 26.27
N PRO A 240 -8.17 -3.45 25.07
CA PRO A 240 -8.37 -4.43 23.99
C PRO A 240 -7.06 -5.01 23.48
N ALA A 241 -5.97 -4.26 23.45
CA ALA A 241 -4.66 -4.78 23.04
C ALA A 241 -4.13 -5.84 24.03
N ALA A 242 -4.29 -5.60 25.34
CA ALA A 242 -3.93 -6.57 26.37
C ALA A 242 -4.83 -7.80 26.33
N TYR A 243 -6.13 -7.62 26.09
CA TYR A 243 -7.06 -8.74 25.91
C TYR A 243 -6.69 -9.59 24.69
N GLN A 244 -6.40 -8.96 23.56
CA GLN A 244 -6.04 -9.64 22.31
C GLN A 244 -4.75 -10.45 22.44
N SER A 245 -3.73 -9.87 23.08
CA SER A 245 -2.38 -10.47 23.16
C SER A 245 -2.12 -11.28 24.43
N GLY A 246 -3.05 -11.26 25.39
CA GLY A 246 -2.85 -11.81 26.73
C GLY A 246 -1.79 -11.09 27.56
N ARG A 247 -1.28 -9.94 27.12
CA ARG A 247 -0.14 -9.23 27.73
C ARG A 247 -0.32 -7.71 27.65
N ALA A 248 -0.14 -7.03 28.78
CA ALA A 248 -0.16 -5.57 28.81
C ALA A 248 1.06 -4.95 28.10
N GLY A 249 0.88 -3.71 27.60
CA GLY A 249 1.96 -2.92 27.00
C GLY A 249 2.34 -3.30 25.56
N LEU A 250 1.56 -4.17 24.91
CA LEU A 250 1.75 -4.53 23.51
C LEU A 250 0.84 -3.70 22.60
N PRO A 251 1.28 -3.40 21.36
CA PRO A 251 0.42 -2.72 20.39
C PRO A 251 -0.74 -3.63 19.99
N ALA A 252 -1.87 -3.01 19.63
CA ALA A 252 -2.99 -3.73 19.04
C ALA A 252 -2.56 -4.48 17.76
N ASN A 253 -3.15 -5.65 17.53
CA ASN A 253 -2.88 -6.51 16.37
C ASN A 253 -1.42 -6.96 16.22
N LEU A 254 -0.67 -7.08 17.33
CA LEU A 254 0.73 -7.50 17.30
C LEU A 254 0.94 -8.80 16.52
N ASP A 255 0.10 -9.82 16.73
CA ASP A 255 0.28 -11.12 16.08
C ASP A 255 0.07 -11.05 14.56
N GLU A 256 -0.89 -10.23 14.11
CA GLU A 256 -1.12 -9.96 12.69
C GLU A 256 0.06 -9.20 12.08
N ILE A 257 0.58 -8.20 12.80
CA ILE A 257 1.76 -7.43 12.39
C ILE A 257 2.97 -8.36 12.27
N ALA A 258 3.21 -9.21 13.28
CA ALA A 258 4.29 -10.18 13.29
C ALA A 258 4.16 -11.19 12.13
N ALA A 259 2.96 -11.73 11.91
CA ALA A 259 2.71 -12.65 10.81
C ALA A 259 3.01 -12.03 9.44
N ARG A 260 2.58 -10.78 9.21
CA ARG A 260 2.89 -10.03 7.97
C ARG A 260 4.39 -9.79 7.82
N PHE A 261 5.06 -9.38 8.88
CA PHE A 261 6.51 -9.13 8.87
C PHE A 261 7.32 -10.39 8.58
N GLU A 262 6.94 -11.51 9.21
CA GLU A 262 7.57 -12.82 9.06
C GLU A 262 7.11 -13.59 7.81
N ARG A 263 6.24 -13.00 6.99
CA ARG A 263 5.66 -13.60 5.77
C ARG A 263 4.92 -14.91 6.04
N ARG A 264 4.28 -15.03 7.20
CA ARG A 264 3.36 -16.14 7.52
C ARG A 264 2.00 -15.88 6.88
N ARG A 265 1.35 -16.95 6.40
CA ARG A 265 0.01 -16.85 5.78
C ARG A 265 -1.07 -16.48 6.79
N GLU A 266 -0.92 -16.88 8.05
CA GLU A 266 -1.87 -16.60 9.14
C GLU A 266 -1.12 -16.39 10.48
N PRO A 267 -1.65 -15.58 11.41
CA PRO A 267 -1.09 -15.42 12.75
C PRO A 267 -1.19 -16.73 13.55
N PRO A 268 -0.26 -16.98 14.49
CA PRO A 268 -0.37 -18.15 15.37
C PRO A 268 -1.66 -18.02 16.19
N THR A 269 -2.45 -19.09 16.22
CA THR A 269 -3.70 -19.18 16.99
C THR A 269 -3.43 -19.48 18.46
#